data_AF-A0AAD7DS53-F1
#
_entry.id   AF-A0AAD7DS53-F1
#
_cell.length_a   1.000
_cell.length_b   1.000
_cell.length_c   1.000
_cell.angle_alpha   90.00
_cell.angle_beta   90.00
_cell.angle_gamma   90.00
#
_symmetry.space_group_name_H-M   'P 1'
#
loop_
_entity.id
_entity.type
_entity.pdbx_description
1 polymer ?
#
loop_
_entity_poly.entity_id
_entity_poly.type
_entity_poly.pdbx_seq_one_letter_code
_entity_poly.pdbx_strand_id
1 'polypeptide(L)'
;MSKNSPQPQPLLSKGPPGLPQYAYHPVFYQTIAIPGRVEQVRYRRSPLRRFILGARRHGRHRGWDLPANMVFDRCERASSWAAADSVLLSESAGAFRHAAEATFEIPLTVDTVLVLSVAPQQAVLFSYGTPLSGQLDISTSSRRNNTARVVITSLFGGHKRAAVKACLMSGTDGEAGVGILTGRGFWAAAAVMKIQLVLPEGKTPLHLKGLSVNLPHFTVDVGHLKDAVAFESAVLRTSNAAGSLTASTLTLETSNGGISGTFNTSTHLHLSTSNAPINVSVGLTNANSTAATTLNMRTSNNRLDEAVTLATDGRFRVDGNTSNGVLALGVAGPAGAALSLGARTSNKRAEVALPDAFEGQFTVTTSQHAEDGRTVEYGRVHEGRTVNGWVYAEEAKRRRGSVLVTTSNAEAVLVV
;
A
#
# COMPACT_ATOMS: atom_id res chain seq x y z
N MET A 1 -58.22 -27.51 -28.32
CA MET A 1 -57.40 -26.46 -27.66
C MET A 1 -56.64 -27.11 -26.51
N SER A 2 -55.42 -27.59 -26.76
CA SER A 2 -54.57 -28.21 -25.75
C SER A 2 -53.46 -27.22 -25.36
N LYS A 3 -53.35 -26.89 -24.08
CA LYS A 3 -52.36 -25.97 -23.50
C LYS A 3 -51.09 -26.76 -23.17
N ASN A 4 -49.99 -26.47 -23.87
CA ASN A 4 -48.65 -26.92 -23.50
C ASN A 4 -48.10 -26.01 -22.41
N SER A 5 -47.90 -26.54 -21.21
CA SER A 5 -47.12 -25.92 -20.14
C SER A 5 -45.62 -26.18 -20.38
N PRO A 6 -44.74 -25.18 -20.27
CA PRO A 6 -43.30 -25.38 -20.43
C PRO A 6 -42.67 -26.01 -19.18
N GLN A 7 -41.78 -26.99 -19.40
CA GLN A 7 -40.95 -27.58 -18.35
C GLN A 7 -39.87 -26.60 -17.86
N PRO A 8 -39.53 -26.61 -16.56
CA PRO A 8 -38.45 -25.80 -16.01
C PRO A 8 -37.08 -26.39 -16.38
N GLN A 9 -36.18 -25.53 -16.88
CA GLN A 9 -34.78 -25.88 -17.12
C GLN A 9 -33.97 -25.89 -15.81
N PRO A 10 -33.01 -26.80 -15.64
CA PRO A 10 -32.16 -26.86 -14.45
C PRO A 10 -31.14 -25.72 -14.45
N LEU A 11 -31.07 -25.00 -13.33
CA LEU A 11 -30.04 -23.99 -13.05
C LEU A 11 -28.70 -24.69 -12.80
N LEU A 12 -27.80 -24.63 -13.77
CA LEU A 12 -26.37 -24.95 -13.60
C LEU A 12 -25.72 -23.86 -12.74
N SER A 13 -25.49 -24.16 -11.46
CA SER A 13 -24.65 -23.33 -10.59
C SER A 13 -23.19 -23.45 -11.04
N LYS A 14 -22.67 -22.38 -11.66
CA LYS A 14 -21.22 -22.22 -11.81
C LYS A 14 -20.65 -21.95 -10.42
N GLY A 15 -19.86 -22.88 -9.91
CA GLY A 15 -19.06 -22.67 -8.70
C GLY A 15 -18.13 -21.46 -8.86
N PRO A 16 -17.73 -20.80 -7.75
CA PRO A 16 -16.86 -19.64 -7.80
C PRO A 16 -15.50 -20.00 -8.43
N PRO A 17 -14.86 -19.07 -9.16
CA PRO A 17 -13.53 -19.28 -9.70
C PRO A 17 -12.54 -19.55 -8.56
N GLY A 18 -11.75 -20.61 -8.69
CA GLY A 18 -10.70 -20.96 -7.74
C GLY A 18 -9.72 -19.80 -7.57
N LEU A 19 -9.32 -19.53 -6.33
CA LEU A 19 -8.32 -18.52 -6.01
C LEU A 19 -6.98 -18.85 -6.70
N PRO A 20 -6.23 -17.83 -7.16
CA PRO A 20 -4.91 -18.05 -7.75
C PRO A 20 -3.95 -18.71 -6.75
N GLN A 21 -3.29 -19.79 -7.17
CA GLN A 21 -2.22 -20.44 -6.40
C GLN A 21 -1.00 -19.51 -6.33
N TYR A 22 -0.77 -18.88 -5.19
CA TYR A 22 0.45 -18.11 -4.96
C TYR A 22 1.57 -19.03 -4.50
N ALA A 23 2.52 -19.33 -5.40
CA ALA A 23 3.75 -20.02 -5.04
C ALA A 23 4.58 -19.13 -4.12
N TYR A 24 4.77 -19.57 -2.87
CA TYR A 24 5.72 -18.98 -1.93
C TYR A 24 7.14 -19.16 -2.49
N HIS A 25 7.71 -18.11 -3.07
CA HIS A 25 9.13 -18.09 -3.42
C HIS A 25 9.92 -17.58 -2.22
N PRO A 26 10.75 -18.42 -1.55
CA PRO A 26 11.69 -17.94 -0.55
C PRO A 26 12.64 -16.94 -1.22
N VAL A 27 12.67 -15.71 -0.70
CA VAL A 27 13.62 -14.68 -1.13
C VAL A 27 15.00 -15.06 -0.60
N PHE A 28 15.80 -15.71 -1.43
CA PHE A 28 17.22 -15.91 -1.16
C PHE A 28 17.98 -14.64 -1.51
N TYR A 29 18.60 -13.99 -0.51
CA TYR A 29 19.57 -12.93 -0.74
C TYR A 29 20.85 -13.56 -1.32
N GLN A 30 21.02 -13.50 -2.64
CA GLN A 30 22.32 -13.78 -3.27
C GLN A 30 23.21 -12.54 -3.13
N THR A 31 24.20 -12.62 -2.25
CA THR A 31 25.26 -11.63 -2.15
C THR A 31 26.17 -11.78 -3.38
N ILE A 32 26.03 -10.89 -4.37
CA ILE A 32 26.97 -10.81 -5.49
C ILE A 32 28.22 -10.09 -4.98
N ALA A 33 29.32 -10.84 -4.79
CA ALA A 33 30.62 -10.27 -4.49
C ALA A 33 31.22 -9.69 -5.78
N ILE A 34 31.34 -8.36 -5.86
CA ILE A 34 32.09 -7.67 -6.91
C ILE A 34 33.54 -7.52 -6.42
N PRO A 35 34.55 -8.05 -7.12
CA PRO A 35 35.95 -7.85 -6.72
C PRO A 35 36.39 -6.44 -7.15
N GLY A 36 36.59 -5.55 -6.19
CA GLY A 36 37.08 -4.20 -6.41
C GLY A 36 37.81 -3.65 -5.19
N ARG A 37 39.02 -3.15 -5.41
CA ARG A 37 40.00 -2.62 -4.44
C ARG A 37 39.37 -1.54 -3.55
N VAL A 38 39.39 -1.72 -2.22
CA VAL A 38 38.96 -0.70 -1.24
C VAL A 38 40.21 -0.12 -0.56
N GLU A 39 40.50 1.15 -0.81
CA GLU A 39 41.45 1.93 -0.01
C GLU A 39 40.82 2.32 1.33
N GLN A 40 41.53 2.07 2.43
CA GLN A 40 41.09 2.38 3.78
C GLN A 40 41.18 3.88 4.08
N VAL A 41 40.03 4.55 4.20
CA VAL A 41 39.94 5.90 4.78
C VAL A 41 39.73 5.77 6.29
N ARG A 42 40.72 6.21 7.07
CA ARG A 42 40.72 6.24 8.55
C ARG A 42 39.98 7.48 9.06
N TYR A 43 38.82 7.31 9.69
CA TYR A 43 38.16 8.39 10.44
C TYR A 43 38.57 8.38 11.93
N ARG A 44 39.05 9.53 12.42
CA ARG A 44 39.35 9.80 13.84
C ARG A 44 38.05 9.94 14.65
N ARG A 45 37.98 9.27 15.80
CA ARG A 45 36.90 9.39 16.79
C ARG A 45 37.08 10.63 17.67
N SER A 46 36.00 11.36 17.92
CA SER A 46 35.88 12.35 19.00
C SER A 46 35.08 11.78 20.18
N PRO A 47 35.27 12.27 21.43
CA PRO A 47 34.69 11.66 22.63
C PRO A 47 33.34 12.28 23.00
N LEU A 48 32.33 11.42 23.26
CA LEU A 48 31.03 11.82 23.80
C LEU A 48 31.02 11.73 25.33
N ARG A 49 30.60 12.83 25.97
CA ARG A 49 30.34 12.97 27.40
C ARG A 49 29.02 12.29 27.79
N ARG A 50 29.03 11.68 28.98
CA ARG A 50 27.89 11.08 29.69
C ARG A 50 26.87 12.16 30.10
N PHE A 51 25.59 11.88 29.87
CA PHE A 51 24.49 12.42 30.66
C PHE A 51 23.64 11.25 31.16
N ILE A 52 23.57 11.12 32.48
CA ILE A 52 22.65 10.22 33.19
C ILE A 52 21.53 11.10 33.73
N LEU A 53 20.29 10.84 33.34
CA LEU A 53 19.10 11.37 34.03
C LEU A 53 18.09 10.25 34.23
N GLY A 54 17.64 10.15 35.47
CA GLY A 54 16.82 9.06 36.00
C GLY A 54 15.39 9.08 35.49
N ALA A 55 14.85 7.89 35.24
CA ALA A 55 13.44 7.68 34.93
C ALA A 55 12.83 6.71 35.96
N ARG A 56 11.83 7.24 36.68
CA ARG A 56 10.97 6.55 37.67
C ARG A 56 10.30 5.30 37.07
N ARG A 57 10.06 4.32 37.94
CA ARG A 57 9.55 2.98 37.63
C ARG A 57 8.02 3.00 37.43
N HIS A 58 7.57 2.82 36.19
CA HIS A 58 6.31 2.13 35.87
C HIS A 58 6.61 0.96 34.92
N GLY A 59 5.84 -0.12 35.03
CA GLY A 59 6.16 -1.47 34.52
C GLY A 59 6.72 -1.50 33.10
N ARG A 60 8.03 -1.72 32.96
CA ARG A 60 8.71 -1.68 31.66
C ARG A 60 8.57 -3.00 30.90
N HIS A 61 7.70 -3.03 29.89
CA HIS A 61 7.89 -3.90 28.72
C HIS A 61 9.12 -3.40 27.95
N ARG A 62 10.33 -3.77 28.39
CA ARG A 62 11.59 -3.33 27.75
C ARG A 62 11.71 -3.95 26.35
N GLY A 63 11.77 -3.12 25.30
CA GLY A 63 12.32 -3.50 23.99
C GLY A 63 11.38 -3.48 22.79
N TRP A 64 10.25 -2.77 22.86
CA TRP A 64 9.33 -2.59 21.73
C TRP A 64 9.18 -1.10 21.45
N ASP A 65 9.52 -0.66 20.23
CA ASP A 65 9.30 0.72 19.79
C ASP A 65 7.83 0.87 19.41
N LEU A 66 7.00 1.10 20.41
CA LEU A 66 5.62 1.53 20.21
C LEU A 66 5.58 3.04 19.93
N PRO A 67 4.54 3.54 19.23
CA PRO A 67 4.18 4.94 19.33
C PRO A 67 4.10 5.36 20.81
N ALA A 68 4.59 6.56 21.12
CA ALA A 68 4.82 7.00 22.49
C ALA A 68 3.55 7.02 23.39
N ASN A 69 2.37 6.94 22.78
CA ASN A 69 1.04 7.02 23.39
C ASN A 69 0.28 5.68 23.43
N MET A 70 0.88 4.56 23.02
CA MET A 70 0.21 3.25 22.99
C MET A 70 0.44 2.44 24.26
N VAL A 71 -0.63 1.86 24.80
CA VAL A 71 -0.62 0.95 25.94
C VAL A 71 -1.19 -0.41 25.55
N PHE A 72 -0.61 -1.48 26.09
CA PHE A 72 -1.17 -2.82 25.96
C PHE A 72 -2.18 -3.08 27.08
N ASP A 73 -3.42 -3.36 26.74
CA ASP A 73 -4.49 -3.60 27.71
C ASP A 73 -4.59 -5.08 28.07
N ARG A 74 -4.80 -5.92 27.06
CA ARG A 74 -5.05 -7.36 27.22
C ARG A 74 -4.20 -8.15 26.24
N CYS A 75 -3.29 -8.95 26.77
CA CYS A 75 -2.42 -9.81 25.97
C CYS A 75 -2.77 -11.29 26.12
N GLU A 76 -2.91 -11.98 24.99
CA GLU A 76 -3.08 -13.43 24.92
C GLU A 76 -1.85 -14.08 24.29
N ARG A 77 -1.43 -15.23 24.84
CA ARG A 77 -0.31 -16.01 24.28
C ARG A 77 -0.87 -17.06 23.35
N ALA A 78 -0.17 -17.40 22.28
CA ALA A 78 -0.62 -18.44 21.35
C ALA A 78 -0.80 -19.83 21.97
N SER A 79 -0.22 -20.08 23.16
CA SER A 79 -0.50 -21.29 23.94
C SER A 79 -1.88 -21.33 24.61
N SER A 80 -2.53 -20.18 24.81
CA SER A 80 -3.88 -20.06 25.39
C SER A 80 -4.96 -19.82 24.34
N TRP A 81 -4.57 -19.71 23.07
CA TRP A 81 -5.47 -19.54 21.95
C TRP A 81 -6.26 -20.83 21.68
N ALA A 82 -7.46 -20.69 21.13
CA ALA A 82 -8.26 -21.84 20.74
C ALA A 82 -7.54 -22.62 19.63
N ALA A 83 -7.71 -23.95 19.59
CA ALA A 83 -7.28 -24.71 18.43
C ALA A 83 -8.11 -24.24 17.23
N ALA A 84 -7.45 -23.79 16.16
CA ALA A 84 -8.17 -23.37 14.96
C ALA A 84 -8.69 -24.60 14.21
N ASP A 85 -9.82 -24.45 13.52
CA ASP A 85 -10.40 -25.53 12.74
C ASP A 85 -9.43 -26.04 11.67
N SER A 86 -9.33 -27.37 11.57
CA SER A 86 -8.38 -28.10 10.71
C SER A 86 -8.51 -27.79 9.21
N VAL A 87 -9.60 -27.14 8.78
CA VAL A 87 -9.88 -26.81 7.37
C VAL A 87 -8.82 -25.89 6.77
N LEU A 88 -8.24 -24.98 7.57
CA LEU A 88 -7.17 -24.07 7.13
C LEU A 88 -5.82 -24.78 6.89
N LEU A 89 -5.64 -26.01 7.39
CA LEU A 89 -4.38 -26.74 7.27
C LEU A 89 -4.24 -27.48 5.94
N SER A 90 -5.32 -27.68 5.16
CA SER A 90 -5.27 -28.54 3.96
C SER A 90 -4.46 -27.93 2.81
N GLU A 91 -4.39 -26.60 2.69
CA GLU A 91 -3.64 -25.93 1.61
C GLU A 91 -2.15 -25.76 1.93
N SER A 92 -1.74 -25.88 3.20
CA SER A 92 -0.35 -25.67 3.66
C SER A 92 0.27 -26.94 4.28
N ALA A 93 -0.35 -28.09 4.07
CA ALA A 93 -0.33 -29.27 4.94
C ALA A 93 1.03 -29.95 5.20
N GLY A 94 2.11 -29.57 4.50
CA GLY A 94 3.42 -30.21 4.69
C GLY A 94 4.18 -29.76 5.94
N ALA A 95 4.16 -28.47 6.27
CA ALA A 95 5.10 -27.88 7.22
C ALA A 95 4.49 -27.50 8.58
N PHE A 96 3.20 -27.19 8.62
CA PHE A 96 2.53 -26.69 9.82
C PHE A 96 1.52 -27.73 10.34
N ARG A 97 1.78 -28.30 11.52
CA ARG A 97 0.95 -29.36 12.11
C ARG A 97 -0.09 -28.82 13.09
N HIS A 98 -0.02 -27.54 13.39
CA HIS A 98 -0.79 -26.92 14.45
C HIS A 98 -1.21 -25.52 14.02
N ALA A 99 -2.43 -25.17 14.41
CA ALA A 99 -2.99 -23.85 14.27
C ALA A 99 -3.56 -23.41 15.61
N ALA A 100 -3.41 -22.13 15.92
CA ALA A 100 -4.01 -21.52 17.10
C ALA A 100 -4.65 -20.19 16.69
N GLU A 101 -5.77 -19.86 17.30
CA GLU A 101 -6.55 -18.67 16.95
C GLU A 101 -6.89 -17.79 18.18
N ALA A 102 -6.70 -16.49 18.03
CA ALA A 102 -7.22 -15.48 18.94
C ALA A 102 -8.16 -14.52 18.21
N THR A 103 -9.18 -14.07 18.93
CA THR A 103 -10.14 -13.07 18.43
C THR A 103 -10.18 -11.88 19.37
N PHE A 104 -10.11 -10.70 18.78
CA PHE A 104 -10.24 -9.42 19.47
C PHE A 104 -11.42 -8.65 18.88
N GLU A 105 -12.17 -7.97 19.73
CA GLU A 105 -13.23 -7.05 19.31
C GLU A 105 -12.80 -5.64 19.70
N ILE A 106 -12.78 -4.75 18.71
CA ILE A 106 -12.42 -3.34 18.86
C ILE A 106 -13.72 -2.53 18.73
N PRO A 107 -14.14 -1.79 19.76
CA PRO A 107 -15.32 -0.94 19.68
C PRO A 107 -15.15 0.13 18.60
N LEU A 108 -16.12 0.30 17.70
CA LEU A 108 -16.09 1.37 16.69
C LEU A 108 -16.47 2.75 17.24
N THR A 109 -16.61 2.89 18.57
CA THR A 109 -16.58 4.20 19.22
C THR A 109 -15.19 4.84 19.16
N VAL A 110 -14.18 4.07 18.78
CA VAL A 110 -12.83 4.55 18.52
C VAL A 110 -12.75 5.17 17.13
N ASP A 111 -11.92 6.19 17.02
CA ASP A 111 -11.74 6.96 15.80
C ASP A 111 -10.88 6.21 14.77
N THR A 112 -9.88 5.48 15.26
CA THR A 112 -8.83 4.86 14.46
C THR A 112 -8.63 3.39 14.86
N VAL A 113 -8.63 2.51 13.85
CA VAL A 113 -8.30 1.09 14.02
C VAL A 113 -6.84 0.85 13.65
N LEU A 114 -6.08 0.23 14.55
CA LEU A 114 -4.65 -0.05 14.37
C LEU A 114 -4.37 -1.56 14.31
N VAL A 115 -3.54 -2.00 13.36
CA VAL A 115 -3.01 -3.36 13.29
C VAL A 115 -1.50 -3.29 13.16
N LEU A 116 -0.78 -3.63 14.23
CA LEU A 116 0.66 -3.47 14.33
C LEU A 116 1.34 -4.83 14.54
N SER A 117 2.36 -5.13 13.74
CA SER A 117 3.34 -6.16 14.09
C SER A 117 4.56 -5.46 14.65
N VAL A 118 4.77 -5.57 15.95
CA VAL A 118 5.97 -5.03 16.58
C VAL A 118 6.95 -6.19 16.67
N ALA A 119 8.18 -5.99 16.18
CA ALA A 119 9.33 -6.85 16.46
C ALA A 119 10.17 -6.17 17.56
N PRO A 120 10.82 -6.91 18.46
CA PRO A 120 11.54 -6.26 19.55
C PRO A 120 12.82 -5.65 18.99
N GLN A 121 12.82 -4.34 18.73
CA GLN A 121 14.04 -3.62 18.39
C GLN A 121 14.84 -3.40 19.69
N GLN A 122 16.00 -4.05 19.77
CA GLN A 122 17.02 -3.62 20.72
C GLN A 122 17.69 -2.38 20.13
N ALA A 123 17.70 -1.32 20.93
CA ALA A 123 18.66 -0.25 20.82
C ALA A 123 20.08 -0.82 20.62
N VAL A 124 20.74 -0.32 19.57
CA VAL A 124 22.20 -0.39 19.36
C VAL A 124 22.74 -1.79 19.02
N LEU A 125 23.03 -1.98 17.72
CA LEU A 125 23.76 -3.08 17.07
C LEU A 125 23.07 -4.47 17.07
N PHE A 126 22.59 -4.84 15.87
CA PHE A 126 22.03 -6.13 15.43
C PHE A 126 20.59 -6.43 15.88
N SER A 127 19.64 -6.14 14.97
CA SER A 127 18.24 -6.58 15.00
C SER A 127 18.15 -8.11 14.95
N TYR A 128 17.95 -8.75 16.11
CA TYR A 128 17.56 -10.15 16.22
C TYR A 128 16.11 -10.27 16.70
N GLY A 129 15.19 -10.00 15.79
CA GLY A 129 13.83 -10.55 15.80
C GLY A 129 13.53 -10.91 14.36
N THR A 130 13.34 -12.21 14.05
CA THR A 130 13.03 -12.59 12.67
C THR A 130 11.64 -12.06 12.30
N PRO A 131 11.48 -11.47 11.11
CA PRO A 131 10.23 -10.85 10.73
C PRO A 131 9.09 -11.87 10.67
N LEU A 132 7.98 -11.60 11.36
CA LEU A 132 6.74 -12.34 11.15
C LEU A 132 6.29 -12.14 9.70
N SER A 133 5.92 -13.23 9.02
CA SER A 133 5.34 -13.18 7.69
C SER A 133 3.94 -13.77 7.68
N GLY A 134 3.13 -13.33 6.73
CA GLY A 134 1.75 -13.79 6.68
C GLY A 134 0.88 -13.05 5.69
N GLN A 135 -0.42 -13.12 5.93
CA GLN A 135 -1.45 -12.45 5.17
C GLN A 135 -2.38 -11.69 6.12
N LEU A 136 -2.77 -10.48 5.74
CA LEU A 136 -3.85 -9.71 6.33
C LEU A 136 -4.95 -9.58 5.30
N ASP A 137 -6.13 -10.09 5.63
CA ASP A 137 -7.35 -9.90 4.86
C ASP A 137 -8.21 -8.83 5.55
N ILE A 138 -8.58 -7.77 4.84
CA ILE A 138 -9.52 -6.75 5.33
C ILE A 138 -10.83 -6.92 4.59
N SER A 139 -11.92 -7.14 5.32
CA SER A 139 -13.23 -7.43 4.75
C SER A 139 -14.35 -6.80 5.57
N THR A 140 -15.56 -6.80 5.02
CA THR A 140 -16.78 -6.45 5.76
C THR A 140 -17.59 -7.69 6.14
N SER A 141 -18.52 -7.52 7.07
CA SER A 141 -19.55 -8.52 7.34
C SER A 141 -20.91 -7.87 7.57
N SER A 142 -21.97 -8.51 7.06
CA SER A 142 -23.36 -8.09 7.29
C SER A 142 -23.83 -8.20 8.75
N ARG A 143 -22.95 -8.66 9.65
CA ARG A 143 -23.23 -8.74 11.08
C ARG A 143 -23.32 -7.31 11.63
N ARG A 144 -24.48 -6.97 12.18
CA ARG A 144 -24.71 -5.65 12.80
C ARG A 144 -24.15 -5.63 14.21
N ASN A 145 -22.83 -5.53 14.34
CA ASN A 145 -22.14 -5.23 15.58
C ASN A 145 -21.44 -3.87 15.46
N ASN A 146 -21.34 -3.13 16.57
CA ASN A 146 -20.57 -1.88 16.60
C ASN A 146 -19.09 -2.15 16.92
N THR A 147 -18.55 -3.26 16.42
CA THR A 147 -17.19 -3.70 16.71
C THR A 147 -16.50 -4.16 15.43
N ALA A 148 -15.26 -3.72 15.24
CA ALA A 148 -14.34 -4.35 14.31
C ALA A 148 -13.81 -5.63 14.96
N ARG A 149 -13.86 -6.75 14.23
CA ARG A 149 -13.36 -8.03 14.72
C ARG A 149 -12.02 -8.33 14.08
N VAL A 150 -11.01 -8.63 14.90
CA VAL A 150 -9.68 -9.03 14.44
C VAL A 150 -9.47 -10.50 14.83
N VAL A 151 -9.36 -11.37 13.84
CA VAL A 151 -9.06 -12.79 14.03
C VAL A 151 -7.61 -13.02 13.63
N ILE A 152 -6.82 -13.62 14.52
CA ILE A 152 -5.41 -13.93 14.27
C ILE A 152 -5.24 -15.44 14.37
N THR A 153 -4.91 -16.06 13.26
CA THR A 153 -4.55 -17.48 13.17
C THR A 153 -3.05 -17.61 12.99
N SER A 154 -2.39 -18.33 13.89
CA SER A 154 -0.98 -18.67 13.79
C SER A 154 -0.82 -20.14 13.42
N LEU A 155 -0.16 -20.42 12.30
CA LEU A 155 0.20 -21.75 11.83
C LEU A 155 1.66 -22.00 12.19
N PHE A 156 1.98 -23.10 12.87
CA PHE A 156 3.35 -23.36 13.32
C PHE A 156 3.73 -24.86 13.30
N GLY A 157 5.04 -25.10 13.14
CA GLY A 157 5.65 -26.41 13.23
C GLY A 157 6.16 -26.71 14.65
N GLY A 158 5.75 -27.85 15.22
CA GLY A 158 6.26 -28.34 16.51
C GLY A 158 5.79 -27.57 17.76
N HIS A 159 6.53 -27.69 18.86
CA HIS A 159 6.13 -27.24 20.21
C HIS A 159 6.33 -25.73 20.48
N LYS A 160 6.68 -24.90 19.49
CA LYS A 160 7.02 -23.47 19.70
C LYS A 160 5.80 -22.54 19.80
N ARG A 161 4.67 -23.03 20.32
CA ARG A 161 3.42 -22.27 20.55
C ARG A 161 3.62 -21.00 21.39
N ALA A 162 4.50 -21.04 22.39
CA ALA A 162 4.57 -20.00 23.41
C ALA A 162 5.24 -18.68 22.96
N ALA A 163 5.76 -18.60 21.73
CA ALA A 163 6.58 -17.48 21.30
C ALA A 163 5.79 -16.31 20.68
N VAL A 164 4.53 -16.50 20.31
CA VAL A 164 3.66 -15.45 19.75
C VAL A 164 2.70 -14.95 20.83
N LYS A 165 2.51 -13.64 20.90
CA LYS A 165 1.48 -12.98 21.69
C LYS A 165 0.72 -11.98 20.82
N ALA A 166 -0.57 -11.86 21.04
CA ALA A 166 -1.37 -10.78 20.48
C ALA A 166 -1.94 -9.97 21.64
N CYS A 167 -1.92 -8.66 21.53
CA CYS A 167 -2.38 -7.76 22.58
C CYS A 167 -3.37 -6.76 22.00
N LEU A 168 -4.50 -6.57 22.68
CA LEU A 168 -5.32 -5.40 22.49
C LEU A 168 -4.53 -4.16 22.94
N MET A 169 -4.59 -3.13 22.14
CA MET A 169 -3.89 -1.86 22.35
C MET A 169 -4.91 -0.72 22.39
N SER A 170 -4.65 0.25 23.24
CA SER A 170 -5.36 1.54 23.27
C SER A 170 -4.36 2.69 23.24
N GLY A 171 -4.75 3.77 22.56
CA GLY A 171 -4.04 5.04 22.51
C GLY A 171 -4.82 6.15 23.22
N THR A 172 -4.16 7.27 23.48
CA THR A 172 -4.74 8.42 24.19
C THR A 172 -5.81 9.17 23.39
N ASP A 173 -5.81 9.03 22.06
CA ASP A 173 -6.61 9.85 21.14
C ASP A 173 -7.76 9.07 20.51
N GLY A 174 -8.39 8.19 21.31
CA GLY A 174 -9.47 7.34 20.81
C GLY A 174 -8.98 6.33 19.76
N GLU A 175 -7.74 5.88 19.86
CA GLU A 175 -7.16 4.86 19.00
C GLU A 175 -7.25 3.50 19.69
N ALA A 176 -7.59 2.45 18.94
CA ALA A 176 -7.52 1.09 19.45
C ALA A 176 -7.10 0.11 18.36
N GLY A 177 -6.47 -0.99 18.78
CA GLY A 177 -5.89 -1.91 17.83
C GLY A 177 -5.43 -3.23 18.40
N VAL A 178 -4.78 -4.02 17.54
CA VAL A 178 -4.11 -5.25 17.95
C VAL A 178 -2.63 -5.21 17.58
N GLY A 179 -1.80 -5.45 18.58
CA GLY A 179 -0.35 -5.60 18.46
C GLY A 179 0.04 -7.08 18.47
N ILE A 180 0.81 -7.53 17.48
CA ILE A 180 1.38 -8.87 17.44
C ILE A 180 2.86 -8.80 17.83
N LEU A 181 3.26 -9.67 18.76
CA LEU A 181 4.57 -9.66 19.42
C LEU A 181 5.18 -11.06 19.37
N THR A 182 6.48 -11.14 19.03
CA THR A 182 7.26 -12.37 19.08
C THR A 182 8.38 -12.36 20.14
N GLY A 183 8.54 -13.46 20.86
CA GLY A 183 9.66 -13.63 21.78
C GLY A 183 11.02 -13.56 21.06
N ARG A 184 12.07 -13.17 21.79
CA ARG A 184 13.46 -13.30 21.33
C ARG A 184 13.78 -14.75 20.98
N GLY A 185 14.57 -14.97 19.93
CA GLY A 185 14.95 -16.31 19.48
C GLY A 185 13.83 -17.07 18.74
N PHE A 186 12.72 -16.39 18.44
CA PHE A 186 11.78 -16.87 17.44
C PHE A 186 12.44 -16.81 16.07
N TRP A 187 12.29 -17.87 15.28
CA TRP A 187 12.76 -17.94 13.89
C TRP A 187 11.51 -17.88 13.00
N ALA A 188 11.47 -16.96 12.03
CA ALA A 188 10.28 -16.65 11.22
C ALA A 188 9.74 -17.87 10.48
N ALA A 189 10.63 -18.76 10.02
CA ALA A 189 10.25 -20.02 9.38
C ALA A 189 9.43 -20.96 10.29
N ALA A 190 9.32 -20.66 11.60
CA ALA A 190 8.56 -21.46 12.54
C ALA A 190 7.06 -21.14 12.59
N ALA A 191 6.61 -20.00 12.05
CA ALA A 191 5.17 -19.72 11.93
C ALA A 191 4.79 -18.80 10.77
N VAL A 192 3.62 -19.07 10.19
CA VAL A 192 2.92 -18.19 9.24
C VAL A 192 1.66 -17.68 9.92
N MET A 193 1.37 -16.39 9.76
CA MET A 193 0.20 -15.77 10.35
C MET A 193 -0.84 -15.43 9.29
N LYS A 194 -2.10 -15.67 9.62
CA LYS A 194 -3.25 -15.14 8.88
C LYS A 194 -4.01 -14.22 9.82
N ILE A 195 -4.22 -12.98 9.40
CA ILE A 195 -4.94 -11.97 10.14
C ILE A 195 -6.18 -11.62 9.32
N GLN A 196 -7.34 -11.56 9.95
CA GLN A 196 -8.57 -11.10 9.33
C GLN A 196 -9.10 -9.91 10.12
N LEU A 197 -9.13 -8.74 9.50
CA LEU A 197 -9.82 -7.56 10.00
C LEU A 197 -11.21 -7.52 9.35
N VAL A 198 -12.23 -7.78 10.14
CA VAL A 198 -13.63 -7.78 9.70
C VAL A 198 -14.33 -6.55 10.25
N LEU A 199 -14.70 -5.63 9.37
CA LEU A 199 -15.47 -4.43 9.68
C LEU A 199 -16.98 -4.72 9.55
N PRO A 200 -17.84 -4.10 10.36
CA PRO A 200 -19.28 -4.25 10.20
C PRO A 200 -19.77 -3.47 8.98
N GLU A 201 -20.75 -4.06 8.29
CA GLU A 201 -21.40 -3.46 7.13
C GLU A 201 -22.75 -2.85 7.54
N GLY A 202 -22.95 -1.59 7.16
CA GLY A 202 -24.17 -0.83 7.41
C GLY A 202 -25.03 -0.68 6.17
N LYS A 203 -26.20 -0.03 6.32
CA LYS A 203 -26.99 0.45 5.17
C LYS A 203 -26.31 1.64 4.46
N THR A 204 -25.52 2.38 5.22
CA THR A 204 -24.68 3.48 4.75
C THR A 204 -23.23 3.07 4.90
N PRO A 205 -22.32 3.60 4.06
CA PRO A 205 -20.89 3.37 4.23
C PRO A 205 -20.45 3.69 5.67
N LEU A 206 -19.65 2.79 6.25
CA LEU A 206 -19.04 3.02 7.55
C LEU A 206 -17.93 4.06 7.39
N HIS A 207 -18.03 5.17 8.11
CA HIS A 207 -17.00 6.21 8.12
C HIS A 207 -16.09 6.04 9.33
N LEU A 208 -14.79 5.81 9.09
CA LEU A 208 -13.76 5.69 10.13
C LEU A 208 -12.75 6.83 9.98
N LYS A 209 -12.23 7.39 11.08
CA LYS A 209 -11.19 8.44 10.96
C LYS A 209 -9.88 7.84 10.47
N GLY A 210 -9.51 6.67 10.97
CA GLY A 210 -8.18 6.12 10.70
C GLY A 210 -8.14 4.61 10.49
N LEU A 211 -7.30 4.17 9.56
CA LEU A 211 -6.76 2.81 9.50
C LEU A 211 -5.24 2.87 9.43
N SER A 212 -4.54 2.19 10.35
CA SER A 212 -3.08 2.07 10.27
C SER A 212 -2.66 0.61 10.36
N VAL A 213 -1.97 0.14 9.32
CA VAL A 213 -1.42 -1.20 9.23
C VAL A 213 0.08 -1.10 9.08
N ASN A 214 0.83 -1.72 9.99
CA ASN A 214 2.28 -1.84 9.88
C ASN A 214 2.70 -3.31 10.02
N LEU A 215 2.79 -3.97 8.87
CA LEU A 215 3.03 -5.40 8.70
C LEU A 215 4.04 -5.64 7.55
N PRO A 216 5.32 -5.24 7.70
CA PRO A 216 6.28 -5.10 6.59
C PRO A 216 6.62 -6.38 5.81
N HIS A 217 6.20 -7.55 6.30
CA HIS A 217 6.42 -8.87 5.70
C HIS A 217 5.12 -9.65 5.47
N PHE A 218 3.99 -8.94 5.46
CA PHE A 218 2.70 -9.51 5.16
C PHE A 218 2.28 -9.16 3.74
N THR A 219 1.41 -9.95 3.16
CA THR A 219 0.57 -9.50 2.05
C THR A 219 -0.70 -8.93 2.66
N VAL A 220 -1.13 -7.76 2.20
CA VAL A 220 -2.41 -7.17 2.60
C VAL A 220 -3.35 -7.28 1.42
N ASP A 221 -4.46 -7.99 1.62
CA ASP A 221 -5.58 -8.03 0.69
C ASP A 221 -6.74 -7.21 1.27
N VAL A 222 -7.10 -6.14 0.56
CA VAL A 222 -8.25 -5.30 0.90
C VAL A 222 -9.41 -5.75 0.02
N GLY A 223 -10.37 -6.45 0.62
CA GLY A 223 -11.56 -6.92 -0.08
C GLY A 223 -12.44 -5.78 -0.62
N HIS A 224 -13.70 -6.08 -0.91
CA HIS A 224 -14.63 -5.11 -1.52
C HIS A 224 -15.12 -4.05 -0.52
N LEU A 225 -14.23 -3.15 -0.09
CA LEU A 225 -14.55 -2.08 0.87
C LEU A 225 -15.09 -0.81 0.20
N LYS A 226 -14.87 -0.62 -1.10
CA LYS A 226 -15.07 0.64 -1.86
C LYS A 226 -16.38 1.37 -1.52
N ASP A 227 -17.48 0.61 -1.40
CA ASP A 227 -18.84 1.14 -1.19
C ASP A 227 -19.36 0.88 0.24
N ALA A 228 -18.62 0.11 1.04
CA ALA A 228 -19.03 -0.31 2.38
C ALA A 228 -18.33 0.47 3.49
N VAL A 229 -17.09 0.94 3.26
CA VAL A 229 -16.27 1.64 4.24
C VAL A 229 -15.49 2.77 3.58
N ALA A 230 -15.49 3.94 4.20
CA ALA A 230 -14.68 5.09 3.80
C ALA A 230 -13.84 5.57 4.99
N PHE A 231 -12.57 5.84 4.74
CA PHE A 231 -11.64 6.31 5.75
C PHE A 231 -11.34 7.81 5.57
N GLU A 232 -11.13 8.55 6.65
CA GLU A 232 -10.53 9.88 6.53
C GLU A 232 -9.03 9.75 6.22
N SER A 233 -8.32 8.89 6.95
CA SER A 233 -6.91 8.58 6.74
C SER A 233 -6.65 7.08 6.77
N ALA A 234 -5.85 6.57 5.84
CA ALA A 234 -5.40 5.20 5.81
C ALA A 234 -3.90 5.11 5.52
N VAL A 235 -3.17 4.34 6.32
CA VAL A 235 -1.72 4.11 6.16
C VAL A 235 -1.45 2.61 6.18
N LEU A 236 -0.99 2.06 5.06
CA LEU A 236 -0.68 0.64 4.91
C LEU A 236 0.81 0.47 4.59
N ARG A 237 1.57 -0.10 5.52
CA ARG A 237 2.99 -0.45 5.36
C ARG A 237 3.16 -1.95 5.37
N THR A 238 3.48 -2.53 4.23
CA THR A 238 3.39 -3.98 4.01
C THR A 238 4.50 -4.50 3.09
N SER A 239 4.56 -5.81 2.84
CA SER A 239 5.44 -6.33 1.78
C SER A 239 4.78 -6.28 0.41
N ASN A 240 3.46 -6.53 0.35
CA ASN A 240 2.64 -6.55 -0.86
C ASN A 240 1.24 -6.02 -0.52
N ALA A 241 0.58 -5.32 -1.44
CA ALA A 241 -0.79 -4.86 -1.26
C ALA A 241 -1.63 -5.03 -2.54
N ALA A 242 -2.81 -5.61 -2.37
CA ALA A 242 -3.84 -5.68 -3.39
C ALA A 242 -5.19 -5.24 -2.80
N GLY A 243 -6.09 -4.69 -3.64
CA GLY A 243 -7.49 -4.56 -3.24
C GLY A 243 -8.23 -3.31 -3.70
N SER A 244 -9.21 -2.85 -2.93
CA SER A 244 -9.90 -1.60 -3.22
C SER A 244 -10.22 -0.80 -1.96
N LEU A 245 -9.83 0.47 -1.94
CA LEU A 245 -9.93 1.31 -0.76
C LEU A 245 -10.34 2.75 -1.12
N THR A 246 -11.28 3.29 -0.35
CA THR A 246 -11.71 4.69 -0.44
C THR A 246 -11.25 5.42 0.82
N ALA A 247 -10.41 6.45 0.69
CA ALA A 247 -9.98 7.26 1.82
C ALA A 247 -9.69 8.70 1.44
N SER A 248 -9.91 9.69 2.31
CA SER A 248 -9.56 11.08 1.98
C SER A 248 -8.05 11.24 1.80
N THR A 249 -7.26 10.67 2.72
CA THR A 249 -5.81 10.52 2.63
C THR A 249 -5.43 9.05 2.68
N LEU A 250 -4.65 8.57 1.71
CA LEU A 250 -4.16 7.20 1.66
C LEU A 250 -2.66 7.17 1.41
N THR A 251 -1.93 6.48 2.27
CA THR A 251 -0.52 6.14 2.08
C THR A 251 -0.38 4.63 2.05
N LEU A 252 0.20 4.11 0.97
CA LEU A 252 0.48 2.70 0.80
C LEU A 252 1.94 2.51 0.40
N GLU A 253 2.70 1.88 1.28
CA GLU A 253 4.12 1.64 1.13
C GLU A 253 4.38 0.13 1.16
N THR A 254 5.07 -0.36 0.14
CA THR A 254 5.53 -1.74 0.06
C THR A 254 7.04 -1.80 -0.13
N SER A 255 7.67 -2.87 0.36
CA SER A 255 9.11 -3.07 0.15
C SER A 255 9.39 -3.77 -1.19
N ASN A 256 8.72 -4.89 -1.47
CA ASN A 256 9.09 -5.77 -2.58
C ASN A 256 7.92 -6.27 -3.43
N GLY A 257 6.71 -6.23 -2.91
CA GLY A 257 5.50 -6.68 -3.57
C GLY A 257 4.82 -5.56 -4.35
N GLY A 258 4.00 -5.97 -5.32
CA GLY A 258 3.27 -5.03 -6.15
C GLY A 258 2.24 -4.24 -5.36
N ILE A 259 1.79 -3.16 -5.96
CA ILE A 259 0.60 -2.44 -5.53
C ILE A 259 -0.40 -2.59 -6.66
N SER A 260 -1.55 -3.20 -6.37
CA SER A 260 -2.60 -3.38 -7.37
C SER A 260 -3.98 -3.11 -6.78
N GLY A 261 -4.92 -2.66 -7.62
CA GLY A 261 -6.28 -2.41 -7.14
C GLY A 261 -6.94 -1.13 -7.62
N THR A 262 -8.01 -0.73 -6.93
CA THR A 262 -8.72 0.53 -7.17
C THR A 262 -8.67 1.42 -5.94
N PHE A 263 -8.12 2.62 -6.07
CA PHE A 263 -7.93 3.54 -4.96
C PHE A 263 -8.63 4.87 -5.24
N ASN A 264 -9.54 5.26 -4.35
CA ASN A 264 -10.25 6.53 -4.47
C ASN A 264 -9.85 7.47 -3.34
N THR A 265 -9.43 8.69 -3.69
CA THR A 265 -9.08 9.69 -2.69
C THR A 265 -9.61 11.08 -2.99
N SER A 266 -9.81 11.86 -1.93
CA SER A 266 -10.29 13.24 -2.05
C SER A 266 -9.23 14.31 -1.77
N THR A 267 -8.16 13.95 -1.07
CA THR A 267 -7.10 14.90 -0.67
C THR A 267 -5.72 14.45 -1.13
N HIS A 268 -5.28 13.25 -0.73
CA HIS A 268 -3.92 12.79 -0.98
C HIS A 268 -3.84 11.27 -1.14
N LEU A 269 -3.12 10.81 -2.16
CA LEU A 269 -2.77 9.41 -2.39
C LEU A 269 -1.27 9.28 -2.59
N HIS A 270 -0.60 8.52 -1.74
CA HIS A 270 0.80 8.14 -1.88
C HIS A 270 0.95 6.63 -2.06
N LEU A 271 1.51 6.21 -3.19
CA LEU A 271 1.82 4.82 -3.50
C LEU A 271 3.33 4.68 -3.70
N SER A 272 3.97 3.81 -2.92
CA SER A 272 5.42 3.64 -2.99
C SER A 272 5.82 2.17 -2.87
N THR A 273 6.68 1.71 -3.78
CA THR A 273 7.31 0.39 -3.71
C THR A 273 8.78 0.49 -4.11
N SER A 274 9.64 -0.43 -3.68
CA SER A 274 11.04 -0.41 -4.13
C SER A 274 11.23 -1.18 -5.44
N ASN A 275 10.68 -2.39 -5.54
CA ASN A 275 11.11 -3.38 -6.53
C ASN A 275 10.01 -3.93 -7.45
N ALA A 276 8.75 -3.65 -7.15
CA ALA A 276 7.62 -4.25 -7.83
C ALA A 276 6.78 -3.24 -8.61
N PRO A 277 5.89 -3.72 -9.49
CA PRO A 277 5.04 -2.83 -10.27
C PRO A 277 3.98 -2.16 -9.40
N ILE A 278 3.61 -0.95 -9.79
CA ILE A 278 2.35 -0.33 -9.41
C ILE A 278 1.42 -0.47 -10.64
N ASN A 279 0.25 -1.07 -10.42
CA ASN A 279 -0.78 -1.30 -11.43
C ASN A 279 -2.15 -1.06 -10.81
N VAL A 280 -2.60 0.19 -10.77
CA VAL A 280 -3.82 0.59 -10.09
C VAL A 280 -4.76 1.38 -10.99
N SER A 281 -6.02 1.48 -10.53
CA SER A 281 -7.00 2.42 -11.06
C SER A 281 -7.26 3.47 -9.99
N VAL A 282 -6.96 4.73 -10.28
CA VAL A 282 -7.07 5.81 -9.30
C VAL A 282 -8.24 6.72 -9.61
N GLY A 283 -9.15 6.90 -8.65
CA GLY A 283 -10.15 7.95 -8.67
C GLY A 283 -9.73 9.13 -7.79
N LEU A 284 -9.61 10.33 -8.37
CA LEU A 284 -9.32 11.56 -7.63
C LEU A 284 -10.55 12.47 -7.62
N THR A 285 -11.02 12.83 -6.43
CA THR A 285 -12.15 13.75 -6.24
C THR A 285 -11.70 15.01 -5.52
N ASN A 286 -11.72 16.16 -6.18
CA ASN A 286 -11.36 17.39 -5.50
C ASN A 286 -12.59 18.03 -4.85
N ALA A 287 -12.70 17.88 -3.53
CA ALA A 287 -13.78 18.46 -2.73
C ALA A 287 -13.46 19.90 -2.26
N ASN A 288 -12.19 20.31 -2.29
CA ASN A 288 -11.74 21.62 -1.85
C ASN A 288 -11.21 22.44 -3.04
N SER A 289 -11.93 23.48 -3.43
CA SER A 289 -11.56 24.34 -4.58
C SER A 289 -10.23 25.09 -4.41
N THR A 290 -9.74 25.25 -3.18
CA THR A 290 -8.51 26.00 -2.89
C THR A 290 -7.26 25.13 -3.00
N ALA A 291 -7.33 23.86 -2.60
CA ALA A 291 -6.21 22.94 -2.52
C ALA A 291 -6.33 21.83 -3.57
N ALA A 292 -5.22 21.48 -4.23
CA ALA A 292 -5.22 20.40 -5.19
C ALA A 292 -5.30 19.03 -4.51
N THR A 293 -6.08 18.11 -5.07
CA THR A 293 -6.00 16.68 -4.71
C THR A 293 -4.74 16.10 -5.34
N THR A 294 -3.95 15.39 -4.55
CA THR A 294 -2.58 15.02 -4.91
C THR A 294 -2.43 13.50 -5.02
N LEU A 295 -1.79 13.04 -6.09
CA LEU A 295 -1.39 11.65 -6.32
C LEU A 295 0.13 11.60 -6.48
N ASN A 296 0.81 10.81 -5.67
CA ASN A 296 2.25 10.55 -5.77
C ASN A 296 2.50 9.05 -5.86
N MET A 297 3.09 8.62 -6.97
CA MET A 297 3.41 7.23 -7.24
C MET A 297 4.90 7.07 -7.48
N ARG A 298 5.52 6.13 -6.77
CA ARG A 298 6.97 5.90 -6.86
C ARG A 298 7.33 4.43 -6.85
N THR A 299 8.12 4.01 -7.82
CA THR A 299 8.83 2.72 -7.78
C THR A 299 10.31 2.92 -8.14
N SER A 300 11.24 2.06 -7.71
CA SER A 300 12.64 2.21 -8.15
C SER A 300 12.90 1.37 -9.40
N ASN A 301 12.45 0.12 -9.39
CA ASN A 301 12.98 -0.89 -10.33
C ASN A 301 11.96 -1.48 -11.29
N ASN A 302 10.69 -1.09 -11.21
CA ASN A 302 9.64 -1.75 -11.98
C ASN A 302 8.72 -0.76 -12.70
N ARG A 303 7.80 -1.32 -13.50
CA ARG A 303 6.83 -0.55 -14.26
C ARG A 303 5.84 0.18 -13.35
N LEU A 304 5.43 1.35 -13.80
CA LEU A 304 4.32 2.13 -13.27
C LEU A 304 3.33 2.22 -14.43
N ASP A 305 2.18 1.55 -14.31
CA ASP A 305 1.16 1.45 -15.36
C ASP A 305 -0.20 1.79 -14.77
N GLU A 306 -0.74 2.95 -15.12
CA GLU A 306 -1.79 3.58 -14.34
C GLU A 306 -2.86 4.27 -15.17
N ALA A 307 -4.11 4.08 -14.75
CA ALA A 307 -5.26 4.83 -15.23
C ALA A 307 -5.80 5.74 -14.11
N VAL A 308 -5.66 7.05 -14.30
CA VAL A 308 -6.13 8.07 -13.36
C VAL A 308 -7.39 8.73 -13.89
N THR A 309 -8.46 8.72 -13.11
CA THR A 309 -9.72 9.39 -13.41
C THR A 309 -9.93 10.55 -12.45
N LEU A 310 -10.08 11.75 -12.99
CA LEU A 310 -10.45 12.97 -12.25
C LEU A 310 -11.98 13.05 -12.22
N ALA A 311 -12.58 13.01 -11.04
CA ALA A 311 -14.04 12.91 -10.88
C ALA A 311 -14.77 14.26 -10.88
N THR A 312 -14.04 15.38 -10.69
CA THR A 312 -14.63 16.72 -10.52
C THR A 312 -13.84 17.79 -11.26
N ASP A 313 -14.45 18.96 -11.48
CA ASP A 313 -13.84 20.16 -12.09
C ASP A 313 -12.91 20.93 -11.12
N GLY A 314 -12.03 20.20 -10.43
CA GLY A 314 -11.16 20.77 -9.40
C GLY A 314 -9.69 20.90 -9.78
N ARG A 315 -8.85 21.08 -8.76
CA ARG A 315 -7.39 21.14 -8.92
C ARG A 315 -6.77 19.80 -8.59
N PHE A 316 -5.87 19.32 -9.45
CA PHE A 316 -5.22 18.03 -9.29
C PHE A 316 -3.72 18.14 -9.51
N ARG A 317 -2.97 17.37 -8.74
CA ARG A 317 -1.55 17.20 -8.92
C ARG A 317 -1.22 15.70 -9.00
N VAL A 318 -0.63 15.26 -10.09
CA VAL A 318 -0.27 13.86 -10.33
C VAL A 318 1.23 13.78 -10.56
N ASP A 319 1.95 13.07 -9.70
CA ASP A 319 3.38 12.83 -9.82
C ASP A 319 3.64 11.32 -9.92
N GLY A 320 4.20 10.84 -11.04
CA GLY A 320 4.64 9.48 -11.26
C GLY A 320 6.16 9.42 -11.44
N ASN A 321 6.84 8.55 -10.70
CA ASN A 321 8.30 8.44 -10.73
C ASN A 321 8.78 6.99 -10.70
N THR A 322 9.66 6.63 -11.64
CA THR A 322 10.43 5.38 -11.59
C THR A 322 11.89 5.60 -11.95
N SER A 323 12.81 4.72 -11.56
CA SER A 323 14.21 4.85 -11.99
C SER A 323 14.53 3.93 -13.17
N ASN A 324 14.13 2.67 -13.06
CA ASN A 324 14.55 1.62 -14.01
C ASN A 324 13.38 0.94 -14.74
N GLY A 325 12.14 1.38 -14.52
CA GLY A 325 10.96 0.80 -15.16
C GLY A 325 10.26 1.72 -16.14
N VAL A 326 9.44 1.14 -17.00
CA VAL A 326 8.55 1.87 -17.91
C VAL A 326 7.54 2.65 -17.08
N LEU A 327 7.29 3.90 -17.47
CA LEU A 327 6.24 4.74 -16.91
C LEU A 327 5.18 4.91 -17.98
N ALA A 328 3.98 4.39 -17.75
CA ALA A 328 2.79 4.60 -18.57
C ALA A 328 1.70 5.21 -17.69
N LEU A 329 1.30 6.44 -17.97
CA LEU A 329 0.33 7.20 -17.17
C LEU A 329 -0.76 7.78 -18.06
N GLY A 330 -1.96 7.21 -17.96
CA GLY A 330 -3.16 7.77 -18.60
C GLY A 330 -3.97 8.59 -17.61
N VAL A 331 -4.41 9.78 -18.02
CA VAL A 331 -5.32 10.61 -17.22
C VAL A 331 -6.58 10.91 -18.03
N ALA A 332 -7.74 10.65 -17.43
CA ALA A 332 -9.06 11.03 -17.94
C ALA A 332 -9.74 11.97 -16.95
N GLY A 333 -10.56 12.91 -17.43
CA GLY A 333 -11.24 13.85 -16.57
C GLY A 333 -12.11 14.85 -17.32
N PRO A 334 -12.92 15.65 -16.61
CA PRO A 334 -13.78 16.65 -17.23
C PRO A 334 -12.96 17.86 -17.71
N ALA A 335 -13.52 18.61 -18.68
CA ALA A 335 -12.91 19.82 -19.24
C ALA A 335 -12.66 20.94 -18.20
N GLY A 336 -13.30 20.84 -17.03
CA GLY A 336 -13.15 21.79 -15.95
C GLY A 336 -11.89 21.57 -15.08
N ALA A 337 -11.22 20.43 -15.19
CA ALA A 337 -10.14 20.06 -14.28
C ALA A 337 -8.84 20.86 -14.55
N ALA A 338 -8.25 21.42 -13.50
CA ALA A 338 -6.92 22.03 -13.55
C ALA A 338 -5.85 21.01 -13.13
N LEU A 339 -5.11 20.47 -14.09
CA LEU A 339 -4.16 19.37 -13.90
C LEU A 339 -2.69 19.85 -13.90
N SER A 340 -1.96 19.54 -12.84
CA SER A 340 -0.49 19.60 -12.81
C SER A 340 0.08 18.18 -12.78
N LEU A 341 0.78 17.78 -13.83
CA LEU A 341 1.30 16.42 -14.00
C LEU A 341 2.82 16.41 -14.11
N GLY A 342 3.48 15.55 -13.33
CA GLY A 342 4.91 15.25 -13.43
C GLY A 342 5.13 13.75 -13.65
N ALA A 343 5.72 13.35 -14.77
CA ALA A 343 6.08 11.97 -15.06
C ALA A 343 7.59 11.86 -15.30
N ARG A 344 8.29 11.05 -14.49
CA ARG A 344 9.76 10.97 -14.56
C ARG A 344 10.27 9.53 -14.55
N THR A 345 11.20 9.23 -15.44
CA THR A 345 11.97 7.97 -15.37
C THR A 345 13.41 8.13 -15.82
N SER A 346 14.33 7.34 -15.28
CA SER A 346 15.74 7.47 -15.66
C SER A 346 16.11 6.59 -16.85
N ASN A 347 15.73 5.31 -16.88
CA ASN A 347 16.37 4.34 -17.77
C ASN A 347 15.42 3.63 -18.73
N LYS A 348 14.14 3.96 -18.73
CA LYS A 348 13.11 3.35 -19.58
C LYS A 348 12.13 4.40 -20.10
N ARG A 349 11.29 3.99 -21.04
CA ARG A 349 10.32 4.87 -21.71
C ARG A 349 9.34 5.48 -20.70
N ALA A 350 9.04 6.77 -20.88
CA ALA A 350 7.88 7.43 -20.30
C ALA A 350 6.81 7.64 -21.38
N GLU A 351 5.58 7.29 -21.08
CA GLU A 351 4.41 7.53 -21.90
C GLU A 351 3.33 8.17 -21.03
N VAL A 352 2.84 9.33 -21.45
CA VAL A 352 1.75 10.04 -20.78
C VAL A 352 0.64 10.30 -21.78
N ALA A 353 -0.58 9.92 -21.43
CA ALA A 353 -1.78 10.28 -22.17
C ALA A 353 -2.63 11.26 -21.35
N LEU A 354 -2.92 12.43 -21.92
CA LEU A 354 -3.73 13.47 -21.29
C LEU A 354 -5.21 13.31 -21.66
N PRO A 355 -6.14 13.93 -20.89
CA PRO A 355 -7.54 14.01 -21.30
C PRO A 355 -7.70 14.85 -22.58
N ASP A 356 -8.61 14.47 -23.48
CA ASP A 356 -8.96 15.24 -24.69
C ASP A 356 -9.30 16.71 -24.39
N ALA A 357 -9.83 16.98 -23.20
CA ALA A 357 -10.23 18.30 -22.75
C ALA A 357 -9.12 19.05 -21.96
N PHE A 358 -7.88 18.57 -22.00
CA PHE A 358 -6.77 19.21 -21.32
C PHE A 358 -6.46 20.59 -21.92
N GLU A 359 -6.34 21.58 -21.04
CA GLU A 359 -5.92 22.94 -21.39
C GLU A 359 -4.72 23.33 -20.50
N GLY A 360 -3.57 23.63 -21.09
CA GLY A 360 -2.37 23.96 -20.33
C GLY A 360 -1.08 23.98 -21.13
N GLN A 361 0.03 24.15 -20.41
CA GLN A 361 1.39 24.00 -20.96
C GLN A 361 1.90 22.58 -20.79
N PHE A 362 2.77 22.16 -21.70
CA PHE A 362 3.54 20.93 -21.54
C PHE A 362 5.02 21.13 -21.86
N THR A 363 5.84 20.37 -21.17
CA THR A 363 7.28 20.24 -21.39
C THR A 363 7.63 18.76 -21.40
N VAL A 364 8.27 18.31 -22.48
CA VAL A 364 8.80 16.96 -22.62
C VAL A 364 10.31 17.06 -22.78
N THR A 365 11.06 16.39 -21.92
CA THR A 365 12.53 16.40 -21.93
C THR A 365 13.06 14.99 -21.94
N THR A 366 13.98 14.67 -22.85
CA THR A 366 14.74 13.41 -22.85
C THR A 366 16.23 13.69 -22.99
N SER A 367 17.10 12.93 -22.31
CA SER A 367 18.55 13.04 -22.51
C SER A 367 19.09 12.16 -23.66
N GLN A 368 18.27 11.32 -24.31
CA GLN A 368 18.64 10.52 -25.49
C GLN A 368 18.23 11.16 -26.84
N HIS A 369 19.01 10.88 -27.89
CA HIS A 369 18.64 11.18 -29.27
C HIS A 369 17.48 10.27 -29.69
N ALA A 370 16.29 10.83 -29.86
CA ALA A 370 15.24 10.18 -30.64
C ALA A 370 15.49 10.53 -32.11
N GLU A 371 15.85 9.55 -32.94
CA GLU A 371 15.75 9.70 -34.40
C GLU A 371 14.27 9.59 -34.77
N ASP A 372 13.79 10.65 -35.43
CA ASP A 372 12.39 11.03 -35.62
C ASP A 372 11.71 10.26 -36.76
N GLY A 373 10.39 10.12 -36.64
CA GLY A 373 9.52 9.57 -37.66
C GLY A 373 8.06 9.97 -37.50
N ARG A 374 7.72 11.17 -37.01
CA ARG A 374 6.40 11.82 -37.21
C ARG A 374 6.38 13.28 -36.76
N THR A 375 6.03 14.16 -37.70
CA THR A 375 5.96 15.62 -37.50
C THR A 375 4.70 16.03 -36.72
N VAL A 376 4.89 16.67 -35.57
CA VAL A 376 3.88 17.44 -34.83
C VAL A 376 4.38 18.89 -34.79
N GLU A 377 3.50 19.89 -34.92
CA GLU A 377 3.91 21.30 -34.82
C GLU A 377 4.32 21.63 -33.38
N TYR A 378 5.61 21.92 -33.18
CA TYR A 378 6.18 22.30 -31.88
C TYR A 378 6.53 23.78 -31.80
N GLY A 379 6.31 24.39 -30.63
CA GLY A 379 6.92 25.67 -30.28
C GLY A 379 8.41 25.47 -29.99
N ARG A 380 9.28 25.99 -30.86
CA ARG A 380 10.76 26.07 -30.75
C ARG A 380 11.42 24.93 -29.95
N VAL A 381 11.94 23.94 -30.66
CA VAL A 381 12.98 23.04 -30.13
C VAL A 381 14.24 23.85 -29.89
N HIS A 382 14.49 24.26 -28.64
CA HIS A 382 15.78 24.84 -28.27
C HIS A 382 16.79 23.71 -28.09
N GLU A 383 17.82 23.70 -28.92
CA GLU A 383 19.07 22.94 -28.76
C GLU A 383 18.89 21.56 -28.08
N GLY A 384 18.13 20.71 -28.78
CA GLY A 384 18.48 19.30 -28.89
C GLY A 384 17.66 18.28 -28.11
N ARG A 385 16.88 18.63 -27.08
CA ARG A 385 16.35 17.59 -26.15
C ARG A 385 15.07 17.91 -25.37
N THR A 386 14.54 19.12 -25.55
CA THR A 386 13.33 19.58 -24.86
C THR A 386 12.33 20.12 -25.86
N VAL A 387 11.09 19.64 -25.73
CA VAL A 387 9.93 20.11 -26.46
C VAL A 387 9.04 20.86 -25.48
N ASN A 388 8.66 22.09 -25.84
CA ASN A 388 7.70 22.88 -25.09
C ASN A 388 6.49 23.17 -25.98
N GLY A 389 5.30 23.21 -25.38
CA GLY A 389 4.08 23.53 -26.11
C GLY A 389 2.93 23.91 -25.21
N TRP A 390 1.83 24.25 -25.84
CA TRP A 390 0.60 24.70 -25.20
C TRP A 390 -0.59 24.09 -25.92
N VAL A 391 -1.63 23.76 -25.18
CA VAL A 391 -2.90 23.22 -25.69
C VAL A 391 -4.00 24.03 -25.02
N TYR A 392 -4.84 24.74 -25.79
CA TYR A 392 -5.93 25.52 -25.23
C TYR A 392 -6.96 25.91 -26.29
N ALA A 393 -8.24 25.93 -25.92
CA ALA A 393 -9.32 26.49 -26.75
C ALA A 393 -9.41 28.01 -26.64
N GLU A 394 -9.05 28.57 -25.48
CA GLU A 394 -9.10 30.02 -25.19
C GLU A 394 -7.80 30.46 -24.51
N GLU A 395 -7.26 31.63 -24.89
CA GLU A 395 -5.97 32.12 -24.34
C GLU A 395 -5.98 32.24 -22.81
N ALA A 396 -7.13 32.54 -22.20
CA ALA A 396 -7.28 32.63 -20.75
C ALA A 396 -7.01 31.29 -20.02
N LYS A 397 -7.26 30.16 -20.70
CA LYS A 397 -7.10 28.80 -20.16
C LYS A 397 -5.70 28.22 -20.37
N ARG A 398 -4.85 28.94 -21.09
CA ARG A 398 -3.46 28.57 -21.36
C ARG A 398 -2.64 28.20 -20.12
N ARG A 399 -2.94 28.80 -18.96
CA ARG A 399 -2.22 28.57 -17.67
C ARG A 399 -2.94 27.62 -16.72
N ARG A 400 -3.99 26.93 -17.16
CA ARG A 400 -4.85 26.12 -16.30
C ARG A 400 -4.17 24.83 -15.83
N GLY A 401 -3.39 24.20 -16.70
CA GLY A 401 -2.62 23.01 -16.40
C GLY A 401 -1.14 23.13 -16.75
N SER A 402 -0.34 22.23 -16.18
CA SER A 402 1.07 22.05 -16.55
C SER A 402 1.44 20.59 -16.58
N VAL A 403 2.12 20.15 -17.62
CA VAL A 403 2.58 18.77 -17.78
C VAL A 403 4.09 18.77 -17.97
N LEU A 404 4.79 17.95 -17.20
CA LEU A 404 6.23 17.74 -17.32
C LEU A 404 6.52 16.26 -17.45
N VAL A 405 7.00 15.84 -18.61
CA VAL A 405 7.49 14.48 -18.85
C VAL A 405 9.00 14.54 -18.98
N THR A 406 9.73 13.75 -18.20
CA THR A 406 11.20 13.76 -18.22
C THR A 406 11.77 12.36 -18.22
N THR A 407 12.70 12.12 -19.12
CA THR A 407 13.53 10.92 -19.12
C THR A 407 15.02 11.23 -19.20
N SER A 408 15.85 10.40 -18.56
CA SER A 408 17.30 10.53 -18.72
C SER A 408 17.80 9.72 -19.91
N ASN A 409 17.52 8.43 -19.96
CA ASN A 409 18.19 7.50 -20.88
C ASN A 409 17.17 6.72 -21.71
N ALA A 410 16.08 7.35 -22.11
CA ALA A 410 15.03 6.70 -22.89
C ALA A 410 14.10 7.71 -23.59
N GLU A 411 13.22 7.21 -24.44
CA GLU A 411 12.17 8.00 -25.08
C GLU A 411 11.15 8.55 -24.07
N ALA A 412 10.68 9.77 -24.31
CA ALA A 412 9.56 10.40 -23.62
C ALA A 412 8.45 10.67 -24.64
N VAL A 413 7.27 10.08 -24.44
CA VAL A 413 6.12 10.21 -25.31
C VAL A 413 5.01 10.92 -24.56
N LEU A 414 4.46 11.97 -25.18
CA LEU A 414 3.27 12.66 -24.71
C LEU A 414 2.20 12.53 -25.78
N VAL A 415 1.07 11.94 -25.41
CA VAL A 415 -0.15 11.85 -26.21
C VAL A 415 -1.11 12.89 -25.66
N VAL A 416 -1.47 13.85 -26.52
CA VAL A 416 -2.39 14.95 -26.22
C VAL A 416 -3.69 14.71 -26.95
#